data_AF-A0A535A9T4-F1
#
_entry.id   AF-A0A535A9T4-F1
#
_cell.length_a   1.000
_cell.length_b   1.000
_cell.length_c   1.000
_cell.angle_alpha   90.00
_cell.angle_beta   90.00
_cell.angle_gamma   90.00
#
_symmetry.space_group_name_H-M   'P 1'
#
loop_
_entity.id
_entity.type
_entity.pdbx_description
1 polymer ?
#
loop_
_entity_poly.entity_id
_entity_poly.type
_entity_poly.pdbx_seq_one_letter_code
_entity_poly.pdbx_strand_id
1 'polypeptide(L)'
;NVEAGLAKAGRERAQVALATTAFVIAGKNRDEIERAKAPVRQQLSFYASTRTYIGVLEAHGWGETCLRLNEKAAKGDWAGMASLITDEMLEVCAVEGTYDDIPELLKKKYGGVIDRLGFYTAVRPGADDEMWRRLIAACR
;
A
#
# COMPACT_ATOMS: atom_id res chain seq x y z
N ASN A 1 -1.74 -16.61 13.42
CA ASN A 1 -3.21 -16.65 13.62
C ASN A 1 -3.98 -17.39 12.52
N VAL A 2 -3.67 -17.20 11.22
CA VAL A 2 -4.40 -17.89 10.12
C VAL A 2 -4.36 -19.41 10.25
N GLU A 3 -3.18 -20.01 10.34
CA GLU A 3 -3.02 -21.47 10.50
C GLU A 3 -3.74 -22.04 11.73
N ALA A 4 -3.63 -21.34 12.87
CA ALA A 4 -4.33 -21.73 14.10
C ALA A 4 -5.86 -21.71 13.92
N GLY A 5 -6.38 -20.71 13.18
CA GLY A 5 -7.80 -20.62 12.85
C GLY A 5 -8.27 -21.72 11.89
N LEU A 6 -7.47 -22.04 10.87
CA LEU A 6 -7.73 -23.12 9.92
C LEU A 6 -7.78 -24.48 10.64
N ALA A 7 -6.78 -24.78 11.47
CA ALA A 7 -6.73 -26.00 12.26
C ALA A 7 -7.93 -26.14 13.20
N LYS A 8 -8.31 -25.07 13.90
CA LYS A 8 -9.50 -25.06 14.78
C LYS A 8 -10.80 -25.30 14.01
N ALA A 9 -10.89 -24.81 12.77
CA ALA A 9 -12.08 -24.92 11.94
C ALA A 9 -12.12 -26.20 11.08
N GLY A 10 -11.08 -27.04 11.11
CA GLY A 10 -10.96 -28.21 10.22
C GLY A 10 -10.92 -27.83 8.75
N ARG A 11 -10.33 -26.68 8.41
CA ARG A 11 -10.26 -26.14 7.04
C ARG A 11 -8.84 -26.22 6.49
N GLU A 12 -8.74 -26.44 5.19
CA GLU A 12 -7.48 -26.38 4.46
C GLU A 12 -7.16 -24.94 4.03
N ARG A 13 -5.87 -24.63 3.86
CA ARG A 13 -5.41 -23.29 3.42
C ARG A 13 -6.01 -22.85 2.08
N ALA A 14 -6.24 -23.79 1.16
CA ALA A 14 -6.83 -23.53 -0.15
C ALA A 14 -8.31 -23.10 -0.09
N GLN A 15 -8.98 -23.33 1.05
CA GLN A 15 -10.39 -22.95 1.24
C GLN A 15 -10.57 -21.51 1.73
N VAL A 16 -9.50 -20.75 1.93
CA VAL A 16 -9.51 -19.34 2.35
C VAL A 16 -8.64 -18.53 1.41
N ALA A 17 -9.15 -17.41 0.91
CA ALA A 17 -8.35 -16.42 0.19
C ALA A 17 -8.00 -15.25 1.13
N LEU A 18 -6.71 -14.99 1.30
CA LEU A 18 -6.19 -13.78 1.92
C LEU A 18 -6.15 -12.67 0.89
N ALA A 19 -6.80 -11.55 1.18
CA ALA A 19 -6.85 -10.40 0.29
C ALA A 19 -6.40 -9.14 1.01
N THR A 20 -5.68 -8.27 0.30
CA THR A 20 -5.36 -6.91 0.76
C THR A 20 -5.41 -5.91 -0.38
N THR A 21 -5.37 -4.63 -0.05
CA THR A 21 -5.26 -3.54 -1.01
C THR A 21 -3.86 -2.94 -0.91
N ALA A 22 -3.11 -2.94 -2.01
CA ALA A 22 -1.74 -2.45 -2.06
C ALA A 22 -1.68 -0.96 -2.44
N PHE A 23 -0.71 -0.27 -1.86
CA PHE A 23 -0.26 1.03 -2.35
C PHE A 23 0.66 0.81 -3.56
N VAL A 24 0.28 1.38 -4.71
CA VAL A 24 1.01 1.22 -5.96
C VAL A 24 1.31 2.59 -6.54
N ILE A 25 2.59 2.90 -6.70
CA ILE A 25 3.10 4.12 -7.32
C ILE A 25 3.65 3.71 -8.69
N ALA A 26 2.83 3.91 -9.73
CA ALA A 26 3.13 3.50 -11.10
C ALA A 26 3.15 4.70 -12.06
N GLY A 27 4.02 4.64 -13.06
CA GLY A 27 4.08 5.61 -14.15
C GLY A 27 4.83 5.05 -15.36
N LYS A 28 4.78 5.74 -16.50
CA LYS A 28 5.55 5.35 -17.70
C LYS A 28 7.02 5.72 -17.61
N ASN A 29 7.33 6.69 -16.77
CA ASN A 29 8.66 7.28 -16.62
C ASN A 29 8.82 7.83 -15.20
N ARG A 30 10.04 8.24 -14.87
CA ARG A 30 10.41 8.76 -13.56
C ARG A 30 9.55 9.95 -13.13
N ASP A 31 9.26 10.88 -14.02
CA ASP A 31 8.49 12.08 -13.67
C ASP A 31 7.03 11.73 -13.31
N GLU A 32 6.43 10.77 -13.99
CA GLU A 32 5.11 10.25 -13.64
C GLU A 32 5.11 9.53 -12.29
N ILE A 33 6.15 8.71 -12.04
CA ILE A 33 6.33 8.00 -10.76
C ILE A 33 6.46 9.01 -9.61
N GLU A 34 7.30 10.03 -9.75
CA GLU A 34 7.47 11.06 -8.72
C GLU A 34 6.16 11.82 -8.45
N ARG A 35 5.38 12.15 -9.49
CA ARG A 35 4.06 12.76 -9.31
C ARG A 35 3.07 11.83 -8.60
N ALA A 36 3.16 10.52 -8.85
CA ALA A 36 2.29 9.52 -8.23
C ALA A 36 2.58 9.31 -6.74
N LYS A 37 3.74 9.71 -6.21
CA LYS A 37 4.06 9.63 -4.77
C LYS A 37 3.14 10.48 -3.92
N ALA A 38 2.85 11.71 -4.34
CA ALA A 38 2.10 12.69 -3.54
C ALA A 38 0.73 12.18 -3.04
N PRO A 39 -0.17 11.63 -3.90
CA PRO A 39 -1.43 11.08 -3.41
C PRO A 39 -1.25 9.87 -2.49
N VAL A 40 -0.22 9.05 -2.72
CA VAL A 40 0.08 7.89 -1.85
C VAL A 40 0.60 8.34 -0.48
N ARG A 41 1.44 9.37 -0.40
CA ARG A 41 1.84 10.00 0.87
C ARG A 41 0.63 10.49 1.64
N GLN A 42 -0.29 11.16 0.96
CA GLN A 42 -1.51 11.64 1.61
C GLN A 42 -2.32 10.48 2.18
N GLN A 43 -2.52 9.42 1.41
CA GLN A 43 -3.30 8.27 1.84
C GLN A 43 -2.62 7.51 2.99
N LEU A 44 -1.31 7.29 2.91
CA LEU A 44 -0.53 6.65 3.97
C LEU A 44 -0.55 7.47 5.26
N SER A 45 -0.43 8.80 5.17
CA SER A 45 -0.52 9.71 6.32
C SER A 45 -1.86 9.63 7.04
N PHE A 46 -2.95 9.41 6.31
CA PHE A 46 -4.26 9.22 6.90
C PHE A 46 -4.33 7.92 7.70
N TYR A 47 -3.92 6.79 7.12
CA TYR A 47 -3.89 5.51 7.85
C TYR A 47 -2.98 5.57 9.08
N ALA A 48 -1.75 6.08 8.91
CA ALA A 48 -0.77 6.20 9.99
C ALA A 48 -1.16 7.22 11.08
N SER A 49 -2.15 8.09 10.84
CA SER A 49 -2.72 8.97 11.88
C SER A 49 -3.69 8.27 12.84
N THR A 50 -4.16 7.07 12.49
CA THR A 50 -5.15 6.34 13.29
C THR A 50 -4.46 5.55 14.39
N ARG A 51 -4.83 5.80 15.65
CA ARG A 51 -4.15 5.26 16.84
C ARG A 51 -4.04 3.73 16.86
N THR A 52 -4.96 3.00 16.24
CA THR A 52 -4.90 1.53 16.17
C THR A 52 -3.72 0.99 15.36
N TYR A 53 -3.08 1.81 14.53
CA TYR A 53 -1.88 1.41 13.77
C TYR A 53 -0.57 1.65 14.52
N ILE A 54 -0.58 2.25 15.72
CA ILE A 54 0.65 2.62 16.42
C ILE A 54 1.64 1.45 16.55
N GLY A 55 1.17 0.24 16.86
CA GLY A 55 2.05 -0.94 16.97
C GLY A 55 2.72 -1.34 15.65
N VAL A 56 2.09 -1.09 14.50
CA VAL A 56 2.73 -1.29 13.18
C VAL A 56 3.83 -0.24 12.98
N LEU A 57 3.55 1.03 13.29
CA LEU A 57 4.54 2.10 13.13
C LEU A 57 5.72 1.94 14.10
N GLU A 58 5.46 1.54 15.35
CA GLU A 58 6.49 1.25 16.36
C GLU A 58 7.42 0.10 15.94
N ALA A 59 6.90 -0.93 15.26
CA ALA A 59 7.73 -2.01 14.72
C ALA A 59 8.77 -1.53 13.70
N HIS A 60 8.54 -0.37 13.09
CA HIS A 60 9.47 0.32 12.18
C HIS A 60 10.19 1.52 12.83
N GLY A 61 10.00 1.77 14.13
CA GLY A 61 10.58 2.92 14.83
C GLY A 61 9.87 4.26 14.57
N TRP A 62 8.66 4.25 14.01
CA TRP A 62 7.89 5.42 13.60
C TRP A 62 6.74 5.80 14.55
N GLY A 63 6.76 5.31 15.79
CA GLY A 63 5.70 5.57 16.77
C GLY A 63 5.45 7.06 17.01
N GLU A 64 6.51 7.88 17.10
CA GLU A 64 6.38 9.34 17.26
C GLU A 64 5.69 9.97 16.03
N THR A 65 5.98 9.48 14.83
CA THR A 65 5.32 9.95 13.60
C THR A 65 3.81 9.71 13.67
N CYS A 66 3.36 8.56 14.19
CA CYS A 66 1.93 8.29 14.39
C CYS A 66 1.26 9.34 15.29
N LEU A 67 1.92 9.73 16.40
CA LEU A 67 1.39 10.73 17.33
C LEU A 67 1.27 12.11 16.67
N ARG A 68 2.32 12.52 15.94
CA ARG A 68 2.34 13.80 15.22
C ARG A 68 1.29 13.83 14.09
N LEU A 69 1.13 12.73 13.37
CA LEU A 69 0.08 12.58 12.36
C LEU A 69 -1.32 12.66 12.98
N ASN A 70 -1.55 12.02 14.13
CA ASN A 70 -2.83 12.09 14.85
C ASN A 70 -3.17 13.52 15.26
N GLU A 71 -2.20 14.27 15.77
CA GLU A 71 -2.38 15.67 16.17
C GLU A 71 -2.71 16.56 14.96
N LYS A 72 -1.99 16.39 13.84
CA LYS A 72 -2.26 17.15 12.61
C LYS A 72 -3.61 16.83 12.01
N ALA A 73 -4.02 15.56 12.02
CA ALA A 73 -5.35 15.13 11.58
C ALA A 73 -6.45 15.80 12.39
N ALA A 74 -6.31 15.86 13.73
CA ALA A 74 -7.26 16.53 14.61
C ALA A 74 -7.37 18.04 14.34
N LYS A 75 -6.30 18.66 13.83
CA LYS A 75 -6.26 20.08 13.42
C LYS A 75 -6.67 20.33 11.96
N GLY A 76 -6.96 19.27 11.19
CA GLY A 76 -7.25 19.37 9.75
C GLY A 76 -6.05 19.76 8.88
N ASP A 77 -4.82 19.60 9.37
CA ASP A 77 -3.59 19.93 8.64
C ASP A 77 -3.18 18.79 7.68
N TRP A 78 -3.95 18.59 6.62
CA TRP A 78 -3.75 17.47 5.68
C TRP A 78 -2.42 17.55 4.92
N ALA A 79 -2.02 18.76 4.51
CA ALA A 79 -0.75 18.97 3.81
C ALA A 79 0.43 18.68 4.73
N GLY A 80 0.39 19.15 5.98
CA GLY A 80 1.41 18.85 6.96
C GLY A 80 1.45 17.38 7.39
N MET A 81 0.34 16.63 7.25
CA MET A 81 0.37 15.18 7.44
C MET A 81 1.18 14.48 6.34
N ALA A 82 0.90 14.81 5.08
CA ALA A 82 1.61 14.21 3.96
C ALA A 82 3.13 14.47 4.01
N SER A 83 3.55 15.64 4.52
CA SER A 83 4.97 15.97 4.67
C SER A 83 5.70 15.19 5.76
N LEU A 84 4.99 14.51 6.66
CA LEU A 84 5.60 13.63 7.68
C LEU A 84 5.89 12.22 7.16
N ILE A 85 5.35 11.85 5.99
CA ILE A 85 5.69 10.60 5.34
C ILE A 85 7.02 10.78 4.65
N THR A 86 8.00 9.91 4.93
CA THR A 86 9.34 9.92 4.31
C THR A 86 9.39 9.04 3.06
N ASP A 87 10.45 9.12 2.24
CA ASP A 87 10.67 8.17 1.15
C ASP A 87 10.82 6.73 1.67
N GLU A 88 11.50 6.54 2.80
CA GLU A 88 11.63 5.22 3.45
C GLU A 88 10.26 4.61 3.79
N MET A 89 9.34 5.41 4.34
CA MET A 89 7.98 4.93 4.62
C MET A 89 7.24 4.52 3.34
N LEU A 90 7.42 5.27 2.24
CA LEU A 90 6.84 4.88 0.96
C LEU A 90 7.43 3.57 0.45
N GLU A 91 8.75 3.41 0.50
CA GLU A 91 9.44 2.19 0.05
C GLU A 91 8.95 0.95 0.83
N VAL A 92 8.80 1.10 2.16
CA VAL A 92 8.32 0.02 3.03
C VAL A 92 6.84 -0.28 2.80
N CYS A 93 5.99 0.73 2.57
CA CYS A 93 4.53 0.54 2.52
C CYS A 93 3.97 0.31 1.10
N ALA A 94 4.64 0.80 0.06
CA ALA A 94 4.17 0.74 -1.32
C ALA A 94 5.06 -0.16 -2.18
N VAL A 95 4.63 -0.37 -3.42
CA VAL A 95 5.49 -0.74 -4.54
C VAL A 95 5.60 0.46 -5.48
N GLU A 96 6.80 0.72 -5.98
CA GLU A 96 7.11 1.87 -6.83
C GLU A 96 7.90 1.41 -8.05
N GLY A 97 7.43 1.75 -9.25
CA GLY A 97 8.11 1.38 -10.48
C GLY A 97 7.33 1.76 -11.73
N THR A 98 7.86 1.39 -12.89
CA THR A 98 7.08 1.49 -14.13
C THR A 98 5.96 0.46 -14.16
N TYR A 99 4.97 0.64 -15.03
CA TYR A 99 3.91 -0.34 -15.23
C TYR A 99 4.43 -1.77 -15.48
N ASP A 100 5.60 -1.90 -16.11
CA ASP A 100 6.24 -3.18 -16.40
C ASP A 100 7.00 -3.75 -15.19
N ASP A 101 7.47 -2.90 -14.26
CA ASP A 101 8.17 -3.32 -13.04
C ASP A 101 7.20 -3.82 -11.96
N ILE A 102 6.00 -3.21 -11.87
CA ILE A 102 5.04 -3.45 -10.79
C ILE A 102 4.71 -4.94 -10.57
N PRO A 103 4.47 -5.78 -11.60
CA PRO A 103 4.14 -7.19 -11.38
C PRO A 103 5.19 -7.95 -10.57
N GLU A 104 6.48 -7.78 -10.90
CA GLU A 104 7.57 -8.46 -10.19
C GLU A 104 7.76 -7.89 -8.78
N LEU A 105 7.61 -6.57 -8.61
CA LEU A 105 7.66 -5.93 -7.29
C LEU A 105 6.53 -6.40 -6.37
N LEU A 106 5.32 -6.55 -6.90
CA LEU A 106 4.18 -7.09 -6.15
C LEU A 106 4.43 -8.55 -5.75
N LYS A 107 4.95 -9.37 -6.67
CA LYS A 107 5.30 -10.77 -6.38
C LYS A 107 6.38 -10.85 -5.29
N LYS A 108 7.41 -10.01 -5.36
CA LYS A 108 8.45 -9.92 -4.33
C LYS A 108 7.90 -9.52 -2.97
N LYS A 109 6.96 -8.58 -2.92
CA LYS A 109 6.42 -8.02 -1.68
C LYS A 109 5.33 -8.90 -1.03
N TYR A 110 4.46 -9.52 -1.83
CA TYR A 110 3.25 -10.19 -1.37
C TYR A 110 3.21 -11.69 -1.66
N GLY A 111 4.10 -12.21 -2.52
CA GLY A 111 4.14 -13.60 -2.92
C GLY A 111 4.26 -14.55 -1.73
N GLY A 112 3.43 -15.59 -1.71
CA GLY A 112 3.37 -16.57 -0.62
C GLY A 112 2.64 -16.10 0.65
N VAL A 113 2.21 -14.83 0.71
CA VAL A 113 1.53 -14.26 1.88
C VAL A 113 0.08 -13.87 1.56
N ILE A 114 -0.17 -13.27 0.39
CA ILE A 114 -1.48 -12.79 -0.03
C ILE A 114 -1.92 -13.50 -1.32
N ASP A 115 -3.19 -13.91 -1.38
CA ASP A 115 -3.76 -14.62 -2.54
C ASP A 115 -4.41 -13.66 -3.55
N ARG A 116 -4.89 -12.50 -3.10
CA ARG A 116 -5.55 -11.51 -3.97
C ARG A 116 -5.19 -10.07 -3.60
N LEU A 117 -4.83 -9.28 -4.59
CA LEU A 117 -4.54 -7.86 -4.44
C LEU A 117 -5.61 -7.00 -5.11
N GLY A 118 -6.04 -5.96 -4.39
CA GLY A 118 -6.60 -4.75 -5.00
C GLY A 118 -5.56 -3.63 -4.98
N PHE A 119 -5.75 -2.56 -5.76
CA PHE A 119 -4.91 -1.37 -5.68
C PHE A 119 -5.73 -0.20 -5.16
N TYR A 120 -5.10 0.64 -4.34
CA TYR A 120 -5.71 1.89 -3.89
C TYR A 120 -5.80 2.94 -5.00
N THR A 121 -4.99 2.80 -6.05
CA THR A 121 -4.95 3.73 -7.17
C THR A 121 -6.30 3.79 -7.89
N ALA A 122 -6.85 5.00 -7.99
CA ALA A 122 -8.05 5.23 -8.77
C ALA A 122 -7.71 5.13 -10.27
N VAL A 123 -8.03 3.99 -10.88
CA VAL A 123 -8.02 3.84 -12.34
C VAL A 123 -9.06 4.81 -12.90
N ARG A 124 -8.61 5.82 -13.65
CA ARG A 124 -9.50 6.77 -14.31
C ARG A 124 -9.81 6.22 -15.70
N PRO A 125 -11.08 5.93 -16.04
CA PRO A 125 -11.42 5.44 -17.37
C PRO A 125 -10.87 6.34 -18.47
N GLY A 126 -10.18 5.76 -19.44
CA GLY A 126 -9.53 6.47 -20.54
C GLY A 126 -8.13 6.99 -20.25
N ALA A 127 -7.62 6.83 -19.03
CA ALA A 127 -6.24 7.17 -18.67
C ALA A 127 -5.43 5.90 -18.42
N ASP A 128 -4.49 5.63 -19.33
CA ASP A 128 -3.56 4.50 -19.25
C ASP A 128 -4.24 3.11 -19.15
N ASP A 129 -5.49 3.00 -19.61
CA ASP A 129 -6.29 1.76 -19.57
C ASP A 129 -5.53 0.54 -20.09
N GLU A 130 -4.79 0.69 -21.18
CA GLU A 130 -4.01 -0.40 -21.77
C GLU A 130 -2.87 -0.83 -20.84
N MET A 131 -2.17 0.12 -20.21
CA MET A 131 -1.10 -0.17 -19.26
C MET A 131 -1.66 -0.87 -18.02
N TRP A 132 -2.79 -0.39 -17.48
CA TRP A 132 -3.48 -1.05 -16.37
C TRP A 132 -3.93 -2.46 -16.72
N ARG A 133 -4.48 -2.69 -17.91
CA ARG A 133 -4.85 -4.04 -18.38
C ARG A 133 -3.64 -4.96 -18.48
N ARG A 134 -2.53 -4.48 -19.08
CA ARG A 134 -1.28 -5.25 -19.21
C ARG A 134 -0.71 -5.61 -17.85
N LEU A 135 -0.61 -4.64 -16.93
CA LEU A 135 -0.14 -4.85 -15.56
C LEU A 135 -1.02 -5.88 -14.83
N ILE A 136 -2.36 -5.71 -14.86
CA ILE A 136 -3.29 -6.64 -14.19
C ILE A 136 -3.17 -8.05 -14.80
N ALA A 137 -2.98 -8.17 -16.11
CA ALA A 137 -2.78 -9.46 -16.77
C ALA A 137 -1.45 -10.12 -16.36
N ALA A 138 -0.38 -9.34 -16.20
CA ALA A 138 0.94 -9.84 -15.76
C ALA A 138 0.97 -10.27 -14.29
N CYS A 139 0.01 -9.83 -13.47
CA CYS A 139 -0.13 -10.24 -12.07
C CYS A 139 -0.92 -11.55 -11.88
N ARG A 140 -1.45 -12.15 -12.96
CA ARG A 140 -2.17 -13.44 -12.92
C ARG A 140 -1.22 -14.60 -13.14
#